data_AF-A0A2S1QWB7-F1
#
_entry.id   AF-A0A2S1QWB7-F1
#
_cell.length_a   1.000
_cell.length_b   1.000
_cell.length_c   1.000
_cell.angle_alpha   90.00
_cell.angle_beta   90.00
_cell.angle_gamma   90.00
#
_symmetry.space_group_name_H-M   'P 1'
#
loop_
_entity.id
_entity.type
_entity.pdbx_description
1 polymer ?
#
loop_
_entity_poly.entity_id
_entity_poly.type
_entity_poly.pdbx_seq_one_letter_code
_entity_poly.pdbx_strand_id
1 'polypeptide(L)' 'MIQKPSFVTSLTIGEETHEIKVYGDVDKTTDFIYYTFALNDENMIVLSKFDGDEWRVANTIRMNNDLANLLGKIIDSNNK' A
#
# COMPACT_ATOMS: atom_id res chain seq x y z
N MET A 1 -1.19 -16.54 -12.82
CA MET A 1 -0.08 -16.70 -11.85
C MET A 1 -0.48 -15.92 -10.62
N ILE A 2 -0.50 -16.53 -9.43
CA ILE A 2 -0.79 -15.79 -8.18
C ILE A 2 0.50 -15.08 -7.80
N GLN A 3 0.51 -13.75 -7.87
CA GLN A 3 1.65 -12.95 -7.44
C GLN A 3 1.89 -13.21 -5.94
N LYS A 4 3.13 -13.48 -5.54
CA LYS A 4 3.47 -13.57 -4.11
C LYS A 4 3.50 -12.16 -3.52
N PRO A 5 2.99 -11.96 -2.28
CA PRO A 5 3.11 -10.66 -1.63
C PRO A 5 4.58 -10.32 -1.42
N SER A 6 4.91 -9.03 -1.53
CA SER A 6 6.22 -8.48 -1.20
C SER A 6 6.51 -8.67 0.29
N PHE A 7 5.50 -8.43 1.14
CA PHE A 7 5.54 -8.73 2.57
C PHE A 7 4.11 -8.85 3.14
N VAL A 8 4.04 -9.36 4.37
CA VAL A 8 2.80 -9.47 5.14
C VAL A 8 2.97 -8.67 6.43
N THR A 9 1.96 -7.90 6.81
CA THR A 9 1.97 -7.07 8.01
C THR A 9 0.62 -7.14 8.73
N SER A 10 0.52 -6.54 9.91
CA SER A 10 -0.73 -6.44 10.64
C SER A 10 -1.13 -4.98 10.79
N LEU A 11 -2.40 -4.68 10.55
CA LEU A 11 -2.97 -3.35 10.74
C LEU A 11 -4.16 -3.43 11.70
N THR A 12 -4.12 -2.60 12.74
CA THR A 12 -5.22 -2.47 13.69
C THR A 12 -6.15 -1.34 13.27
N ILE A 13 -7.43 -1.63 13.09
CA ILE A 13 -8.49 -0.68 12.76
C ILE A 13 -9.56 -0.78 13.85
N GLY A 14 -9.66 0.26 14.69
CA GLY A 14 -10.50 0.18 15.89
C GLY A 14 -9.91 -0.83 16.89
N GLU A 15 -10.70 -1.86 17.23
CA GLU A 15 -10.28 -2.94 18.14
C GLU A 15 -9.83 -4.20 17.39
N GLU A 16 -10.03 -4.26 16.06
CA GLU A 16 -9.70 -5.42 15.25
C GLU A 16 -8.31 -5.30 14.63
N THR A 17 -7.57 -6.42 14.59
CA THR A 17 -6.26 -6.51 13.92
C THR A 17 -6.38 -7.42 12.72
N HIS A 18 -6.08 -6.88 11.55
CA HIS A 18 -6.15 -7.58 10.28
C HIS A 18 -4.74 -7.93 9.77
N GLU A 19 -4.56 -9.16 9.29
CA GLU A 19 -3.39 -9.50 8.47
C GLU A 19 -3.57 -8.87 7.09
N ILE A 20 -2.56 -8.14 6.64
CA ILE A 20 -2.55 -7.47 5.34
C ILE A 20 -1.41 -8.02 4.51
N LYS A 21 -1.76 -8.44 3.30
CA LYS A 21 -0.79 -8.81 2.26
C LYS A 21 -0.50 -7.58 1.41
N VAL A 22 0.78 -7.25 1.28
CA VAL A 22 1.23 -6.10 0.51
C VAL A 22 1.91 -6.59 -0.76
N TYR A 23 1.42 -6.10 -1.90
CA TYR A 23 1.93 -6.43 -3.23
C TYR A 23 2.54 -5.17 -3.83
N GLY A 24 3.85 -5.19 -4.06
CA GLY A 24 4.55 -4.11 -4.75
C GLY A 24 4.63 -4.40 -6.24
N ASP A 25 4.17 -3.45 -7.05
CA ASP A 25 4.51 -3.38 -8.47
C ASP A 25 5.23 -2.06 -8.72
N VAL A 26 6.55 -2.15 -8.84
CA VAL A 26 7.42 -1.00 -9.09
C VAL A 26 7.58 -0.92 -10.60
N ASP A 27 6.83 -0.02 -11.25
CA ASP A 27 7.13 0.32 -12.63
C ASP A 27 8.37 1.22 -12.66
N LYS A 28 9.53 0.55 -12.73
CA LYS A 28 10.85 1.20 -12.79
C LYS A 28 11.08 1.94 -14.10
N THR A 29 10.18 1.85 -15.09
CA THR A 29 10.33 2.54 -16.37
C THR A 29 9.71 3.93 -16.40
N THR A 30 8.78 4.21 -15.47
CA THR A 30 8.02 5.48 -15.45
C THR A 30 8.16 6.27 -14.14
N ASP A 31 9.09 5.90 -13.26
CA ASP A 31 9.24 6.47 -11.91
C ASP A 31 7.94 6.40 -11.07
N PHE A 32 7.04 5.49 -11.43
CA PHE A 32 5.79 5.26 -10.72
C PHE A 32 5.90 3.97 -9.89
N ILE A 33 5.60 4.11 -8.61
CA ILE A 33 5.63 3.02 -7.65
C ILE A 33 4.21 2.76 -7.19
N TYR A 34 3.73 1.52 -7.34
CA TYR A 34 2.43 1.10 -6.84
C TYR A 34 2.56 0.01 -5.79
N TYR A 35 1.77 0.15 -4.73
CA TYR A 35 1.61 -0.87 -3.70
C TYR A 35 0.14 -1.13 -3.45
N THR A 36 -0.26 -2.40 -3.45
CA THR A 36 -1.61 -2.83 -3.10
C THR A 36 -1.60 -3.48 -1.73
N PHE A 37 -2.39 -2.94 -0.81
CA PHE A 37 -2.67 -3.51 0.51
C PHE A 37 -4.00 -4.26 0.41
N ALA A 38 -3.94 -5.59 0.45
CA ALA A 38 -5.13 -6.44 0.48
C ALA A 38 -5.43 -6.84 1.93
N LEU A 39 -6.51 -6.29 2.49
CA LEU A 39 -7.02 -6.69 3.80
C LEU A 39 -7.77 -8.04 3.69
N ASN A 40 -8.50 -8.21 2.61
CA ASN A 40 -9.12 -9.45 2.17
C ASN A 40 -9.40 -9.37 0.65
N ASP A 41 -10.03 -10.40 0.09
CA ASP A 41 -10.29 -10.50 -1.35
C ASP A 41 -11.20 -9.40 -1.90
N GLU A 42 -11.98 -8.74 -1.03
CA GLU A 42 -12.93 -7.68 -1.42
C GLU A 42 -12.46 -6.26 -1.03
N ASN A 43 -11.50 -6.14 -0.12
CA ASN A 43 -11.05 -4.87 0.45
C ASN A 43 -9.56 -4.65 0.16
N MET A 44 -9.31 -3.84 -0.88
CA MET A 44 -7.97 -3.49 -1.33
C MET A 44 -7.76 -1.97 -1.34
N ILE A 45 -6.60 -1.53 -0.87
CA ILE A 45 -6.15 -0.14 -0.93
C ILE A 45 -4.92 -0.08 -1.84
N VAL A 46 -4.97 0.75 -2.87
CA VAL A 46 -3.84 0.97 -3.76
C VAL A 46 -3.18 2.29 -3.40
N LEU A 47 -1.90 2.25 -3.09
CA LEU A 47 -1.04 3.41 -2.96
C LEU A 47 -0.19 3.60 -4.20
N SER A 48 0.02 4.86 -4.56
CA SER A 48 0.94 5.26 -5.61
C SER A 48 1.88 6.35 -5.11
N LYS A 49 3.10 6.34 -5.63
CA LYS A 49 4.09 7.40 -5.46
C LYS A 49 4.77 7.64 -6.81
N PHE A 50 4.94 8.91 -7.19
CA PHE A 50 5.57 9.32 -8.44
C PHE A 50 6.84 10.12 -8.13
N ASP A 51 7.96 9.81 -8.77
CA ASP A 51 9.19 10.62 -8.72
C ASP A 51 9.62 11.08 -7.30
N GLY A 52 9.52 10.19 -6.31
CA GLY A 52 9.91 10.53 -4.94
C GLY A 52 8.91 11.38 -4.14
N ASP A 53 7.78 11.77 -4.74
CA ASP A 53 6.69 12.54 -4.10
C ASP A 53 6.05 11.81 -2.91
N GLU A 54 5.08 12.45 -2.27
CA GLU A 54 4.31 11.85 -1.18
C GLU A 54 3.46 10.65 -1.66
N TRP A 55 3.27 9.67 -0.77
CA TRP A 55 2.37 8.55 -0.99
C TRP A 55 0.92 9.04 -1.10
N ARG A 56 0.15 8.51 -2.05
CA ARG A 56 -1.26 8.84 -2.26
C ARG A 56 -2.11 7.59 -2.46
N VAL A 57 -3.35 7.60 -1.98
CA VAL A 57 -4.32 6.54 -2.27
C VAL A 57 -4.86 6.72 -3.68
N ALA A 58 -4.68 5.72 -4.53
CA ALA A 58 -4.97 5.77 -5.97
C ALA A 58 -6.38 5.27 -6.33
N ASN A 59 -6.97 4.37 -5.54
CA ASN A 59 -8.25 3.71 -5.85
C ASN A 59 -9.45 4.22 -5.04
N THR A 60 -9.33 5.40 -4.42
CA THR A 60 -10.41 6.06 -3.69
C THR A 60 -10.77 7.39 -4.33
N ILE A 61 -12.07 7.73 -4.32
CA ILE A 61 -12.58 9.03 -4.77
C ILE A 61 -12.18 10.14 -3.78
N ARG A 62 -11.88 9.80 -2.52
CA ARG A 62 -11.44 10.76 -1.49
C ARG A 62 -9.99 10.51 -1.12
N MET A 63 -9.11 11.43 -1.48
CA MET A 63 -7.73 11.44 -1.00
C MET A 63 -7.72 11.57 0.53
N ASN A 64 -7.41 10.47 1.22
CA ASN A 64 -7.15 10.48 2.66
C ASN A 64 -5.63 10.50 2.86
N ASN A 65 -5.08 11.72 3.02
CA ASN A 65 -3.65 11.93 3.15
C ASN A 65 -3.07 11.26 4.40
N ASP A 66 -3.83 11.17 5.50
CA ASP A 66 -3.37 10.54 6.73
C ASP A 66 -3.21 9.02 6.55
N LEU A 67 -4.17 8.39 5.88
CA LEU A 67 -4.09 6.97 5.54
C LEU A 67 -2.93 6.69 4.59
N ALA A 68 -2.76 7.53 3.57
CA ALA A 68 -1.66 7.39 2.62
C ALA A 68 -0.29 7.49 3.31
N ASN A 69 -0.14 8.46 4.22
CA ASN A 69 1.07 8.66 5.01
C ASN A 69 1.34 7.49 5.97
N LEU A 70 0.31 6.98 6.64
CA LEU A 70 0.44 5.84 7.55
C LEU A 70 0.95 4.60 6.79
N LEU A 71 0.28 4.24 5.71
CA LEU A 71 0.62 3.05 4.92
C LEU A 71 1.94 3.22 4.17
N GLY A 72 2.24 4.43 3.70
CA GLY A 72 3.52 4.79 3.09
C GLY A 72 4.71 4.54 4.02
N LYS A 73 4.59 4.93 5.30
CA LYS A 73 5.61 4.64 6.31
C LYS A 73 5.84 3.13 6.50
N ILE A 74 4.78 2.32 6.42
CA ILE A 74 4.91 0.86 6.51
C ILE A 74 5.75 0.32 5.34
N ILE A 75 5.52 0.80 4.11
CA ILE A 75 6.33 0.43 2.94
C ILE A 75 7.78 0.84 3.15
N ASP A 76 8.02 2.11 3.49
CA ASP A 76 9.36 2.68 3.63
C ASP A 76 10.16 1.97 4.74
N SER A 77 9.51 1.50 5.80
CA SER A 77 10.14 0.71 6.86
C SER A 77 10.50 -0.71 6.44
N ASN A 78 9.75 -1.33 5.53
CA ASN A 78 9.99 -2.71 5.07
C ASN A 78 10.90 -2.81 3.84
N ASN A 79 11.10 -1.70 3.13
CA ASN A 79 11.98 -1.60 1.96
C ASN A 79 13.42 -1.15 2.29
N LYS A 80 13.77 -0.96 3.57
CA LYS A 80 15.14 -0.68 4.02
C LYS A 80 15.99 -1.95 4.06
#